data_AF-A0AAE0H1U1-F1
#
_entry.id   AF-A0AAE0H1U1-F1
#
_cell.length_a   1.000
_cell.length_b   1.000
_cell.length_c   1.000
_cell.angle_alpha   90.00
_cell.angle_beta   90.00
_cell.angle_gamma   90.00
#
_symmetry.space_group_name_H-M   'P 1'
#
loop_
_entity.id
_entity.type
_entity.pdbx_description
1 polymer ?
#
loop_
_entity_poly.entity_id
_entity_poly.type
_entity_poly.pdbx_seq_one_letter_code
_entity_poly.pdbx_strand_id
1 'polypeptide(L)'
;MQKGGWDCFRHYEILANGCVPSFLGIDDIPPLTMHTFPKELVQQAMRLPGVPTEESVINALASTAQHTADLFQIDFSVFNKTAYCKLRRQLMQYARERLTTRALGEYVVEQIRSLRPPVPISGRGVLLITEPSVEYQSGLLYIGLVEILGSKLFTYPYRKAIVHADHRNDTKAYGRGFGFQGVLPTTGLYADHAEEEADHAYQTIVEYRLQNGGFDAIIVTNGGNEYCEVDLYQTKFGIGRQTRSLRTKVLEYRTRSGWLSYHGPTKCGRTLRPRDRECP
;
A
#
# COMPACT_ATOMS: atom_id res chain seq x y z
N MET A 1 -2.22 -18.40 13.43
CA MET A 1 -2.14 -16.96 13.15
C MET A 1 -3.49 -16.53 12.60
N GLN A 2 -4.32 -15.81 13.37
CA GLN A 2 -5.55 -15.24 12.80
C GLN A 2 -5.12 -14.23 11.74
N LYS A 3 -5.62 -14.38 10.51
CA LYS A 3 -5.47 -13.35 9.48
C LYS A 3 -6.36 -12.17 9.93
N GLY A 4 -5.77 -11.25 10.70
CA GLY A 4 -6.50 -10.24 11.47
C GLY A 4 -6.46 -8.83 10.86
N GLY A 5 -6.54 -8.72 9.53
CA GLY A 5 -6.50 -7.44 8.83
C GLY A 5 -7.64 -7.31 7.83
N TRP A 6 -8.21 -6.11 7.75
CA TRP A 6 -9.25 -5.77 6.78
C TRP A 6 -8.72 -5.74 5.34
N ASP A 7 -7.44 -5.40 5.13
CA ASP A 7 -6.85 -5.26 3.81
C ASP A 7 -6.12 -6.54 3.35
N CYS A 8 -6.44 -7.02 2.16
CA CYS A 8 -5.72 -8.11 1.51
C CYS A 8 -5.88 -8.06 -0.01
N PHE A 9 -4.91 -8.63 -0.72
CA PHE A 9 -4.89 -8.64 -2.18
C PHE A 9 -6.13 -9.26 -2.82
N ARG A 10 -6.73 -10.23 -2.13
CA ARG A 10 -7.89 -10.96 -2.63
C ARG A 10 -9.08 -10.04 -2.91
N HIS A 11 -9.23 -8.95 -2.15
CA HIS A 11 -10.32 -7.99 -2.40
C HIS A 11 -10.18 -7.34 -3.78
N TYR A 12 -8.96 -6.93 -4.15
CA TYR A 12 -8.66 -6.32 -5.44
C TYR A 12 -8.73 -7.35 -6.58
N GLU A 13 -8.25 -8.57 -6.35
CA GLU A 13 -8.32 -9.68 -7.30
C GLU A 13 -9.78 -10.04 -7.65
N ILE A 14 -10.66 -10.13 -6.66
CA ILE A 14 -12.09 -10.39 -6.86
C ILE A 14 -12.71 -9.31 -7.76
N LEU A 15 -12.45 -8.03 -7.47
CA LEU A 15 -12.98 -6.92 -8.27
C LEU A 15 -12.41 -6.90 -9.70
N ALA A 16 -11.11 -7.18 -9.86
CA ALA A 16 -10.45 -7.23 -11.16
C ALA A 16 -10.98 -8.36 -12.06
N ASN A 17 -11.37 -9.50 -11.46
CA ASN A 17 -12.01 -10.61 -12.16
C ASN A 17 -13.50 -10.36 -12.48
N GLY A 18 -14.04 -9.20 -12.11
CA GLY A 18 -15.44 -8.86 -12.35
C GLY A 18 -16.43 -9.54 -11.41
N CYS A 19 -15.94 -10.04 -10.27
CA CYS A 19 -16.77 -10.54 -9.20
C CYS A 19 -17.13 -9.41 -8.21
N VAL A 20 -18.26 -9.55 -7.54
CA VAL A 20 -18.66 -8.66 -6.44
C VAL A 20 -18.36 -9.37 -5.12
N PRO A 21 -17.52 -8.82 -4.24
CA PRO A 21 -17.21 -9.46 -2.97
C PRO A 21 -18.41 -9.42 -2.03
N SER A 22 -18.63 -10.50 -1.29
CA SER A 22 -19.40 -10.49 -0.05
C SER A 22 -18.41 -10.21 1.09
N PHE A 23 -18.60 -9.11 1.83
CA PHE A 23 -17.63 -8.61 2.79
C PHE A 23 -18.30 -8.38 4.16
N LEU A 24 -18.17 -9.36 5.05
CA LEU A 24 -18.71 -9.29 6.42
C LEU A 24 -17.96 -8.23 7.25
N GLY A 25 -18.69 -7.43 8.01
CA GLY A 25 -18.19 -6.35 8.84
C GLY A 25 -17.70 -5.16 8.02
N ILE A 26 -18.15 -4.98 6.78
CA ILE A 26 -17.72 -3.85 5.94
C ILE A 26 -18.07 -2.49 6.57
N ASP A 27 -19.17 -2.44 7.33
CA ASP A 27 -19.60 -1.27 8.10
C ASP A 27 -18.69 -1.01 9.32
N ASP A 28 -17.96 -2.02 9.80
CA ASP A 28 -17.04 -1.95 10.96
C ASP A 28 -15.59 -1.58 10.58
N ILE A 29 -15.30 -1.42 9.29
CA ILE A 29 -13.96 -1.05 8.82
C ILE A 29 -13.64 0.37 9.30
N PRO A 30 -12.52 0.58 10.04
CA PRO A 30 -12.14 1.91 10.48
C PRO A 30 -11.98 2.89 9.30
N PRO A 31 -12.34 4.19 9.44
CA PRO A 31 -12.46 5.11 8.30
C PRO A 31 -11.22 5.23 7.40
N LEU A 32 -10.02 5.15 7.98
CA LEU A 32 -8.74 5.24 7.27
C LEU A 32 -8.21 3.89 6.77
N THR A 33 -8.92 2.80 7.06
CA THR A 33 -8.58 1.46 6.59
C THR A 33 -9.23 1.20 5.25
N MET A 34 -8.47 0.64 4.30
CA MET A 34 -8.92 0.41 2.92
C MET A 34 -9.53 1.69 2.31
N HIS A 35 -8.84 2.82 2.47
CA HIS A 35 -9.35 4.15 2.10
C HIS A 35 -9.69 4.24 0.60
N THR A 36 -8.94 3.55 -0.25
CA THR A 36 -9.15 3.52 -1.70
C THR A 36 -10.11 2.44 -2.17
N PHE A 37 -10.56 1.53 -1.30
CA PHE A 37 -11.46 0.46 -1.68
C PHE A 37 -12.91 0.98 -1.79
N PRO A 38 -13.70 0.58 -2.81
CA PRO A 38 -15.05 1.10 -3.03
C PRO A 38 -16.09 0.48 -2.09
N LYS A 39 -15.96 0.76 -0.78
CA LYS A 39 -16.79 0.18 0.28
C LYS A 39 -18.28 0.38 0.03
N GLU A 40 -18.67 1.57 -0.42
CA GLU A 40 -20.07 1.93 -0.66
C GLU A 40 -20.70 1.14 -1.81
N LEU A 41 -19.94 0.88 -2.89
CA LEU A 41 -20.44 0.08 -4.01
C LEU A 41 -20.59 -1.39 -3.62
N VAL A 42 -19.69 -1.92 -2.78
CA VAL A 42 -19.78 -3.28 -2.26
C VAL A 42 -20.99 -3.42 -1.33
N GLN A 43 -21.18 -2.48 -0.40
CA GLN A 43 -22.35 -2.43 0.48
C GLN A 43 -23.68 -2.38 -0.32
N GLN A 44 -23.75 -1.56 -1.37
CA GLN A 44 -24.93 -1.47 -2.23
C GLN A 44 -25.24 -2.83 -2.88
N ALA A 45 -24.22 -3.58 -3.29
CA ALA A 45 -24.42 -4.88 -3.91
C ALA A 45 -24.84 -5.96 -2.89
N MET A 46 -24.29 -5.90 -1.67
CA MET A 46 -24.69 -6.78 -0.57
C MET A 46 -26.13 -6.54 -0.08
N ARG A 47 -26.66 -5.34 -0.29
CA ARG A 47 -28.03 -4.95 0.09
C ARG A 47 -29.08 -5.18 -1.01
N LEU A 48 -28.70 -5.77 -2.14
CA LEU A 48 -29.66 -6.07 -3.20
C LEU A 48 -30.71 -7.09 -2.72
N PRO A 49 -31.98 -6.97 -3.14
CA PRO A 49 -32.99 -7.98 -2.85
C PRO A 49 -32.51 -9.36 -3.28
N GLY A 50 -32.77 -10.37 -2.44
CA GLY A 50 -32.40 -11.77 -2.69
C GLY A 50 -30.94 -12.12 -2.38
N VAL A 51 -30.09 -11.15 -2.04
CA VAL A 51 -28.76 -11.44 -1.46
C VAL A 51 -28.92 -11.76 0.03
N PRO A 52 -28.32 -12.85 0.55
CA PRO A 52 -28.35 -13.16 1.98
C PRO A 52 -27.83 -11.99 2.83
N THR A 53 -28.53 -11.69 3.92
CA THR A 53 -28.08 -10.65 4.87
C THR A 53 -26.85 -11.12 5.61
N GLU A 54 -26.01 -10.19 6.04
CA GLU A 54 -24.82 -10.51 6.84
C GLU A 54 -25.15 -11.35 8.09
N GLU A 55 -26.23 -11.00 8.81
CA GLU A 55 -26.71 -11.77 9.95
C GLU A 55 -27.05 -13.22 9.56
N SER A 56 -27.74 -13.43 8.44
CA SER A 56 -28.06 -14.77 7.95
C SER A 56 -26.80 -15.59 7.62
N VAL A 57 -25.79 -14.94 7.02
CA VAL A 57 -24.49 -15.56 6.69
C VAL A 57 -23.74 -15.92 7.98
N ILE A 58 -23.70 -15.04 8.97
CA ILE A 58 -23.02 -15.28 10.26
C ILE A 58 -23.70 -16.42 11.02
N ASN A 59 -25.03 -16.41 11.11
CA ASN A 59 -25.81 -17.46 11.77
C ASN A 59 -25.60 -18.81 11.08
N ALA A 60 -25.58 -18.83 9.75
CA ALA A 60 -25.25 -20.00 8.96
C ALA A 60 -23.84 -20.55 9.25
N LEU A 61 -22.82 -19.69 9.29
CA LEU A 61 -21.44 -20.08 9.59
C LEU A 61 -21.26 -20.57 11.03
N ALA A 62 -22.04 -20.05 11.98
CA ALA A 62 -22.02 -20.47 13.38
C ALA A 62 -22.74 -21.82 13.60
N SER A 63 -23.74 -22.13 12.77
CA SER A 63 -24.37 -23.45 12.77
C SER A 63 -23.41 -24.46 12.13
N THR A 64 -22.92 -25.45 12.87
CA THR A 64 -22.05 -26.54 12.37
C THR A 64 -22.74 -27.50 11.38
N ALA A 65 -23.83 -27.06 10.74
CA ALA A 65 -24.64 -27.86 9.84
C ALA A 65 -23.86 -28.21 8.57
N GLN A 66 -23.87 -29.50 8.24
CA GLN A 66 -23.00 -30.17 7.28
C GLN A 66 -23.26 -29.83 5.79
N HIS A 67 -24.05 -28.79 5.50
CA HIS A 67 -24.41 -28.39 4.14
C HIS A 67 -24.29 -26.87 3.96
N THR A 68 -23.06 -26.41 3.77
CA THR A 68 -22.73 -24.99 3.56
C THR A 68 -23.25 -24.42 2.24
N ALA A 69 -23.63 -25.26 1.27
CA ALA A 69 -24.04 -24.81 -0.06
C ALA A 69 -25.46 -24.19 -0.10
N ASP A 70 -26.37 -24.63 0.76
CA ASP A 70 -27.75 -24.14 0.78
C ASP A 70 -27.91 -22.84 1.58
N LEU A 71 -26.96 -22.53 2.45
CA LEU A 71 -26.99 -21.39 3.37
C LEU A 71 -26.58 -20.04 2.73
N PHE A 72 -26.01 -20.08 1.52
CA PHE A 72 -25.56 -18.88 0.79
C PHE A 72 -26.26 -18.68 -0.55
N GLN A 73 -27.44 -19.29 -0.73
CA GLN A 73 -28.15 -19.17 -1.99
C GLN A 73 -28.77 -17.78 -2.16
N ILE A 74 -28.58 -17.23 -3.36
CA ILE A 74 -29.28 -16.02 -3.79
C ILE A 74 -30.73 -16.41 -4.07
N ASP A 75 -31.68 -15.71 -3.47
CA ASP A 75 -33.09 -15.82 -3.83
C ASP A 75 -33.33 -15.14 -5.17
N PHE A 76 -33.20 -15.93 -6.24
CA PHE A 76 -33.39 -15.47 -7.60
C PHE A 76 -34.83 -15.05 -7.93
N SER A 77 -35.82 -15.35 -7.07
CA SER A 77 -37.20 -14.93 -7.30
C SER A 77 -37.38 -13.41 -7.12
N VAL A 78 -36.56 -12.80 -6.25
CA VAL A 78 -36.57 -11.36 -5.98
C VAL A 78 -35.27 -10.67 -6.42
N PHE A 79 -34.24 -11.43 -6.80
CA PHE A 79 -32.93 -10.87 -7.16
C PHE A 79 -32.97 -9.95 -8.38
N ASN A 80 -32.58 -8.70 -8.17
CA ASN A 80 -32.51 -7.71 -9.25
C ASN A 80 -31.21 -7.85 -10.06
N LYS A 81 -31.23 -8.74 -11.05
CA LYS A 81 -30.10 -9.01 -11.95
C LYS A 81 -29.60 -7.75 -12.67
N THR A 82 -30.49 -6.85 -13.08
CA THR A 82 -30.12 -5.61 -13.78
C THR A 82 -29.33 -4.68 -12.86
N ALA A 83 -29.78 -4.50 -11.62
CA ALA A 83 -29.08 -3.71 -10.62
C ALA A 83 -27.72 -4.34 -10.27
N TYR A 84 -27.66 -5.66 -10.09
CA TYR A 84 -26.40 -6.38 -9.89
C TYR A 84 -25.41 -6.16 -11.04
N CYS A 85 -25.84 -6.34 -12.30
CA CYS A 85 -24.98 -6.13 -13.46
C CYS A 85 -24.48 -4.68 -13.57
N LYS A 86 -25.29 -3.70 -13.14
CA LYS A 86 -24.88 -2.29 -13.06
C LYS A 86 -23.78 -2.09 -12.01
N LEU A 87 -24.00 -2.56 -10.78
CA LEU A 87 -23.04 -2.44 -9.68
C LEU A 87 -21.72 -3.17 -10.00
N ARG A 88 -21.80 -4.39 -10.54
CA ARG A 88 -20.64 -5.15 -11.02
C ARG A 88 -19.83 -4.35 -12.02
N ARG A 89 -20.47 -3.70 -13.00
CA ARG A 89 -19.78 -2.87 -13.99
C ARG A 89 -19.11 -1.66 -13.34
N GLN A 90 -19.78 -1.00 -12.41
CA GLN A 90 -19.22 0.14 -11.67
C GLN A 90 -18.00 -0.27 -10.85
N LEU A 91 -18.08 -1.40 -10.15
CA LEU A 91 -16.97 -1.98 -9.39
C LEU A 91 -15.78 -2.35 -10.29
N MET A 92 -16.02 -2.99 -11.44
CA MET A 92 -14.98 -3.30 -12.41
C MET A 92 -14.31 -2.05 -12.98
N GLN A 93 -15.12 -1.05 -13.32
CA GLN A 93 -14.61 0.22 -13.82
C GLN A 93 -13.76 0.93 -12.75
N TYR A 94 -14.27 0.99 -11.51
CA TYR A 94 -13.54 1.55 -10.38
C TYR A 94 -12.20 0.82 -10.17
N ALA A 95 -12.19 -0.52 -10.23
CA ALA A 95 -10.95 -1.29 -10.08
C ALA A 95 -9.91 -0.94 -11.15
N ARG A 96 -10.35 -0.83 -12.41
CA ARG A 96 -9.47 -0.47 -13.54
C ARG A 96 -8.94 0.95 -13.49
N GLU A 97 -9.71 1.88 -12.92
CA GLU A 97 -9.36 3.30 -12.89
C GLU A 97 -8.64 3.72 -11.61
N ARG A 98 -8.94 3.08 -10.48
CA ARG A 98 -8.54 3.56 -9.13
C ARG A 98 -7.75 2.55 -8.32
N LEU A 99 -7.86 1.25 -8.60
CA LEU A 99 -7.19 0.18 -7.86
C LEU A 99 -5.98 -0.37 -8.63
N THR A 100 -5.26 0.50 -9.32
CA THR A 100 -4.04 0.18 -10.07
C THR A 100 -2.79 0.70 -9.34
N THR A 101 -1.64 0.09 -9.64
CA THR A 101 -0.33 0.59 -9.18
C THR A 101 -0.12 2.05 -9.58
N ARG A 102 -0.42 2.38 -10.84
CA ARG A 102 -0.38 3.75 -11.36
C ARG A 102 -1.24 4.71 -10.55
N ALA A 103 -2.51 4.39 -10.31
CA ALA A 103 -3.41 5.27 -9.57
C ALA A 103 -2.92 5.51 -8.13
N LEU A 104 -2.36 4.48 -7.48
CA LEU A 104 -1.72 4.61 -6.17
C LEU A 104 -0.51 5.55 -6.22
N GLY A 105 0.36 5.41 -7.22
CA GLY A 105 1.49 6.31 -7.43
C GLY A 105 1.06 7.76 -7.69
N GLU A 106 0.04 7.96 -8.51
CA GLU A 106 -0.51 9.28 -8.85
C GLU A 106 -1.08 9.96 -7.60
N TYR A 107 -1.81 9.20 -6.78
CA TYR A 107 -2.30 9.67 -5.49
C TYR A 107 -1.15 10.18 -4.60
N VAL A 108 -0.08 9.40 -4.42
CA VAL A 108 1.05 9.79 -3.57
C VAL A 108 1.80 11.01 -4.14
N VAL A 109 2.03 11.05 -5.44
CA VAL A 109 2.66 12.20 -6.11
C VAL A 109 1.82 13.48 -5.94
N GLU A 110 0.50 13.36 -6.03
CA GLU A 110 -0.40 14.50 -5.79
C GLU A 110 -0.37 14.95 -4.32
N GLN A 111 -0.33 14.01 -3.36
CA GLN A 111 -0.14 14.34 -1.96
C GLN A 111 1.17 15.12 -1.73
N ILE A 112 2.28 14.72 -2.37
CA ILE A 112 3.55 15.46 -2.33
C ILE A 112 3.38 16.89 -2.82
N ARG A 113 2.73 17.07 -3.98
CA ARG A 113 2.51 18.39 -4.58
C ARG A 113 1.62 19.28 -3.72
N SER A 114 0.65 18.70 -3.03
CA SER A 114 -0.28 19.41 -2.15
C SER A 114 0.29 19.84 -0.80
N LEU A 115 1.51 19.38 -0.44
CA LEU A 115 2.16 19.79 0.80
C LEU A 115 2.33 21.32 0.87
N ARG A 116 2.38 21.90 2.08
CA ARG A 116 2.54 23.36 2.25
C ARG A 116 3.86 23.72 2.94
N PRO A 117 4.80 24.44 2.30
CA PRO A 117 4.74 24.96 0.93
C PRO A 117 4.74 23.84 -0.15
N PRO A 118 4.15 24.07 -1.34
CA PRO A 118 4.17 23.10 -2.43
C PRO A 118 5.58 22.62 -2.76
N VAL A 119 5.71 21.31 -3.00
CA VAL A 119 6.98 20.70 -3.42
C VAL A 119 6.91 20.47 -4.93
N PRO A 120 7.61 21.28 -5.75
CA PRO A 120 7.72 20.98 -7.16
C PRO A 120 8.64 19.78 -7.34
N ILE A 121 8.18 18.77 -8.08
CA ILE A 121 9.05 17.69 -8.55
C ILE A 121 9.82 18.24 -9.75
N SER A 122 10.82 19.06 -9.43
CA SER A 122 11.48 20.01 -10.33
C SER A 122 12.69 19.43 -11.08
N GLY A 123 12.99 18.15 -10.85
CA GLY A 123 14.02 17.41 -11.58
C GLY A 123 15.11 16.80 -10.70
N ARG A 124 15.11 17.08 -9.39
CA ARG A 124 16.00 16.41 -8.43
C ARG A 124 15.52 14.98 -8.12
N GLY A 125 14.26 14.69 -8.39
CA GLY A 125 13.70 13.35 -8.24
C GLY A 125 13.22 13.08 -6.83
N VAL A 126 12.68 11.88 -6.64
CA VAL A 126 12.02 11.45 -5.41
C VAL A 126 12.75 10.23 -4.87
N LEU A 127 13.04 10.23 -3.57
CA LEU A 127 13.62 9.07 -2.89
C LEU A 127 12.52 8.28 -2.18
N LEU A 128 12.40 6.99 -2.46
CA LEU A 128 11.57 6.04 -1.73
C LEU A 128 12.43 5.22 -0.77
N ILE A 129 12.27 5.46 0.53
CA ILE A 129 12.87 4.65 1.59
C ILE A 129 11.86 3.56 1.95
N THR A 130 12.26 2.31 1.71
CA THR A 130 11.38 1.16 1.87
C THR A 130 12.19 -0.07 2.24
N GLU A 131 11.53 -1.01 2.91
CA GLU A 131 12.09 -2.31 3.20
C GLU A 131 12.38 -3.09 1.90
N PRO A 132 13.59 -3.65 1.73
CA PRO A 132 13.90 -4.52 0.59
C PRO A 132 13.04 -5.78 0.55
N SER A 133 12.63 -6.31 1.71
CA SER A 133 11.78 -7.51 1.79
C SER A 133 10.41 -7.32 1.13
N VAL A 134 9.77 -8.46 0.82
CA VAL A 134 8.53 -8.49 0.05
C VAL A 134 7.34 -8.11 0.93
N GLU A 135 6.96 -6.84 0.86
CA GLU A 135 5.70 -6.31 1.36
C GLU A 135 4.91 -5.72 0.18
N TYR A 136 3.63 -6.06 0.09
CA TYR A 136 2.89 -5.83 -1.14
C TYR A 136 2.53 -4.37 -1.37
N GLN A 137 2.13 -3.62 -0.34
CA GLN A 137 1.71 -2.23 -0.48
C GLN A 137 2.86 -1.37 -1.02
N SER A 138 4.06 -1.54 -0.45
CA SER A 138 5.27 -0.88 -0.90
C SER A 138 5.73 -1.37 -2.27
N GLY A 139 5.56 -2.65 -2.60
CA GLY A 139 5.82 -3.18 -3.94
C GLY A 139 4.93 -2.56 -5.02
N LEU A 140 3.61 -2.50 -4.77
CA LEU A 140 2.63 -1.88 -5.68
C LEU A 140 2.87 -0.38 -5.83
N LEU A 141 3.14 0.31 -4.72
CA LEU A 141 3.48 1.74 -4.75
C LEU A 141 4.77 1.96 -5.55
N TYR A 142 5.79 1.12 -5.35
CA TYR A 142 7.04 1.22 -6.11
C TYR A 142 6.80 1.09 -7.62
N ILE A 143 6.02 0.10 -8.06
CA ILE A 143 5.64 -0.07 -9.48
C ILE A 143 4.98 1.21 -10.01
N GLY A 144 3.97 1.73 -9.32
CA GLY A 144 3.27 2.95 -9.74
C GLY A 144 4.17 4.18 -9.80
N LEU A 145 5.07 4.33 -8.83
CA LEU A 145 6.03 5.44 -8.82
C LEU A 145 7.04 5.31 -9.96
N VAL A 146 7.50 4.11 -10.31
CA VAL A 146 8.39 3.90 -11.48
C VAL A 146 7.67 4.28 -12.78
N GLU A 147 6.41 3.88 -12.96
CA GLU A 147 5.63 4.24 -14.14
C GLU A 147 5.47 5.76 -14.33
N ILE A 148 5.35 6.51 -13.23
CA ILE A 148 5.11 7.96 -13.26
C ILE A 148 6.40 8.76 -13.33
N LEU A 149 7.40 8.39 -12.53
CA LEU A 149 8.63 9.16 -12.33
C LEU A 149 9.80 8.63 -13.16
N GLY A 150 9.75 7.37 -13.60
CA GLY A 150 10.83 6.73 -14.37
C GLY A 150 12.18 6.87 -13.69
N SER A 151 13.17 7.40 -14.42
CA SER A 151 14.53 7.65 -13.94
C SER A 151 14.65 8.72 -12.85
N LYS A 152 13.55 9.39 -12.49
CA LYS A 152 13.50 10.35 -11.37
C LYS A 152 13.10 9.71 -10.04
N LEU A 153 12.75 8.43 -10.02
CA LEU A 153 12.56 7.69 -8.77
C LEU A 153 13.88 7.04 -8.35
N PHE A 154 14.22 7.22 -7.08
CA PHE A 154 15.33 6.58 -6.40
C PHE A 154 14.81 5.78 -5.22
N THR A 155 15.58 4.81 -4.75
CA THR A 155 15.22 3.95 -3.62
C THR A 155 16.39 3.82 -2.65
N TYR A 156 16.07 3.55 -1.39
CA TYR A 156 17.07 3.22 -0.38
C TYR A 156 16.59 2.06 0.49
N PRO A 157 17.44 1.07 0.81
CA PRO A 157 18.87 0.97 0.45
C PRO A 157 19.14 0.56 -1.01
N TYR A 158 18.26 -0.25 -1.62
CA TYR A 158 18.41 -0.77 -2.98
C TYR A 158 17.07 -0.74 -3.73
N ARG A 159 17.03 -1.24 -4.97
CA ARG A 159 15.75 -1.43 -5.68
C ARG A 159 14.93 -2.56 -5.03
N LYS A 160 13.62 -2.59 -5.28
CA LYS A 160 12.80 -3.77 -4.94
C LYS A 160 13.02 -4.87 -5.97
N ALA A 161 14.13 -5.59 -5.86
CA ALA A 161 14.62 -6.52 -6.88
C ALA A 161 13.53 -7.41 -7.49
N ILE A 162 12.67 -8.03 -6.66
CA ILE A 162 11.61 -8.94 -7.10
C ILE A 162 10.64 -8.39 -8.14
N VAL A 163 10.43 -7.07 -8.23
CA VAL A 163 9.51 -6.51 -9.23
C VAL A 163 10.15 -6.37 -10.61
N HIS A 164 11.47 -6.54 -10.73
CA HIS A 164 12.20 -6.42 -11.99
C HIS A 164 12.39 -7.77 -12.68
N ALA A 165 12.35 -7.75 -14.02
CA ALA A 165 12.41 -8.94 -14.87
C ALA A 165 13.73 -9.72 -14.77
N ASP A 166 14.83 -9.06 -14.38
CA ASP A 166 16.15 -9.66 -14.19
C ASP A 166 16.35 -10.32 -12.82
N HIS A 167 15.38 -10.24 -11.91
CA HIS A 167 15.50 -10.85 -10.59
C HIS A 167 15.60 -12.38 -10.70
N ARG A 168 16.76 -12.94 -10.35
CA ARG A 168 17.08 -14.36 -10.53
C ARG A 168 16.78 -15.22 -9.30
N ASN A 169 16.55 -14.61 -8.15
CA ASN A 169 16.41 -15.34 -6.88
C ASN A 169 14.97 -15.87 -6.67
N ASP A 170 14.85 -17.07 -6.09
CA ASP A 170 13.59 -17.69 -5.64
C ASP A 170 13.02 -17.02 -4.38
N THR A 171 13.18 -15.69 -4.25
CA THR A 171 12.63 -14.94 -3.12
C THR A 171 11.12 -15.03 -3.22
N LYS A 172 10.52 -15.87 -2.38
CA LYS A 172 9.07 -16.10 -2.40
C LYS A 172 8.38 -14.88 -1.79
N ALA A 173 7.89 -13.98 -2.66
CA ALA A 173 6.85 -13.06 -2.26
C ALA A 173 5.70 -13.82 -1.57
N TYR A 174 5.01 -13.16 -0.65
CA TYR A 174 3.76 -13.70 -0.13
C TYR A 174 2.84 -14.07 -1.29
N GLY A 175 2.34 -15.30 -1.30
CA GLY A 175 1.59 -15.83 -2.45
C GLY A 175 2.46 -16.27 -3.64
N ARG A 176 3.73 -16.63 -3.45
CA ARG A 176 4.63 -17.18 -4.50
C ARG A 176 4.76 -16.29 -5.75
N GLY A 177 4.77 -14.97 -5.58
CA GLY A 177 4.96 -14.05 -6.70
C GLY A 177 3.72 -13.82 -7.57
N PHE A 178 2.55 -14.37 -7.22
CA PHE A 178 1.31 -14.07 -7.93
C PHE A 178 1.02 -12.56 -7.88
N GLY A 179 1.14 -11.90 -9.04
CA GLY A 179 0.56 -10.58 -9.32
C GLY A 179 1.51 -9.42 -9.59
N PHE A 180 2.78 -9.45 -9.15
CA PHE A 180 3.67 -8.27 -9.29
C PHE A 180 5.18 -8.55 -9.39
N GLN A 181 5.59 -9.82 -9.51
CA GLN A 181 6.99 -10.17 -9.76
C GLN A 181 7.35 -9.94 -11.24
N GLY A 182 8.55 -9.40 -11.51
CA GLY A 182 9.09 -9.28 -12.86
C GLY A 182 8.30 -8.37 -13.82
N VAL A 183 7.47 -7.46 -13.29
CA VAL A 183 6.61 -6.57 -14.10
C VAL A 183 7.35 -5.34 -14.63
N LEU A 184 8.46 -4.96 -14.02
CA LEU A 184 9.30 -3.85 -14.46
C LEU A 184 10.48 -4.35 -15.30
N PRO A 185 10.90 -3.59 -16.32
CA PRO A 185 12.08 -3.94 -17.09
C PRO A 185 13.35 -3.82 -16.24
N THR A 186 14.39 -4.51 -16.70
CA THR A 186 15.76 -4.32 -16.22
C THR A 186 16.25 -2.92 -16.55
N THR A 187 16.84 -2.26 -15.58
CA THR A 187 17.40 -0.90 -15.74
C THR A 187 18.87 -0.99 -16.11
N GLY A 188 19.39 0.05 -16.78
CA GLY A 188 20.74 0.00 -17.41
C GLY A 188 21.86 -0.46 -16.47
N LEU A 189 21.97 0.10 -15.26
CA LEU A 189 23.00 -0.28 -14.29
C LEU A 189 22.99 -1.80 -13.97
N TYR A 190 21.83 -2.45 -14.02
CA TYR A 190 21.66 -3.87 -13.71
C TYR A 190 21.73 -4.75 -14.96
N ALA A 191 21.73 -4.16 -16.16
CA ALA A 191 21.92 -4.89 -17.41
C ALA A 191 23.40 -5.28 -17.61
N ASP A 192 24.32 -4.43 -17.15
CA ASP A 192 25.75 -4.54 -17.43
C ASP A 192 26.58 -5.10 -16.24
N HIS A 193 25.98 -5.24 -15.06
CA HIS A 193 26.67 -5.60 -13.82
C HIS A 193 25.97 -6.74 -13.07
N ALA A 194 26.73 -7.45 -12.23
CA ALA A 194 26.13 -8.35 -11.25
C ALA A 194 25.25 -7.56 -10.26
N GLU A 195 24.17 -8.16 -9.78
CA GLU A 195 23.17 -7.47 -8.93
C GLU A 195 23.80 -6.82 -7.69
N GLU A 196 24.74 -7.50 -7.02
CA GLU A 196 25.45 -6.97 -5.86
C GLU A 196 26.34 -5.75 -6.19
N GLU A 197 27.02 -5.78 -7.34
CA GLU A 197 27.84 -4.66 -7.80
C GLU A 197 26.97 -3.45 -8.18
N ALA A 198 25.86 -3.71 -8.87
CA ALA A 198 24.88 -2.69 -9.24
C ALA A 198 24.23 -2.06 -7.99
N ASP A 199 23.86 -2.87 -7.00
CA ASP A 199 23.30 -2.41 -5.73
C ASP A 199 24.29 -1.52 -4.98
N HIS A 200 25.56 -1.91 -4.87
CA HIS A 200 26.59 -1.13 -4.21
C HIS A 200 26.86 0.22 -4.91
N ALA A 201 26.99 0.20 -6.24
CA ALA A 201 27.17 1.42 -7.03
C ALA A 201 25.96 2.36 -6.92
N TYR A 202 24.75 1.80 -7.01
CA TYR A 202 23.50 2.54 -6.87
C TYR A 202 23.36 3.17 -5.49
N GLN A 203 23.64 2.41 -4.43
CA GLN A 203 23.58 2.89 -3.06
C GLN A 203 24.55 4.06 -2.83
N THR A 204 25.78 3.95 -3.33
CA THR A 204 26.79 5.03 -3.23
C THR A 204 26.27 6.33 -3.85
N ILE A 205 25.64 6.25 -5.02
CA ILE A 205 25.04 7.42 -5.70
C ILE A 205 23.88 8.00 -4.88
N VAL A 206 22.99 7.14 -4.38
CA VAL A 206 21.82 7.57 -3.58
C VAL A 206 22.26 8.24 -2.29
N GLU A 207 23.23 7.68 -1.57
CA GLU A 207 23.76 8.23 -0.33
C GLU A 207 24.44 9.58 -0.56
N TYR A 208 25.25 9.71 -1.61
CA TYR A 208 25.85 10.99 -2.00
C TYR A 208 24.77 12.04 -2.29
N ARG A 209 23.72 11.70 -3.06
CA ARG A 209 22.62 12.62 -3.34
C ARG A 209 21.86 13.00 -2.07
N LEU A 210 21.60 12.03 -1.19
CA LEU A 210 20.89 12.26 0.06
C LEU A 210 21.65 13.25 0.95
N GLN A 211 22.97 13.07 1.09
CA GLN A 211 23.86 13.96 1.86
C GLN A 211 23.98 15.37 1.28
N ASN A 212 23.64 15.56 0.00
CA ASN A 212 23.74 16.85 -0.70
C ASN A 212 22.38 17.48 -1.03
N GLY A 213 21.28 17.01 -0.42
CA GLY A 213 19.93 17.56 -0.68
C GLY A 213 19.45 17.36 -2.12
N GLY A 214 19.88 16.27 -2.75
CA GLY A 214 19.67 15.95 -4.17
C GLY A 214 18.29 15.39 -4.51
N PHE A 215 17.29 15.55 -3.65
CA PHE A 215 15.92 15.08 -3.85
C PHE A 215 14.89 16.18 -3.55
N ASP A 216 13.85 16.23 -4.38
CA ASP A 216 12.69 17.11 -4.20
C ASP A 216 11.84 16.63 -3.00
N ALA A 217 11.65 15.32 -2.87
CA ALA A 217 10.86 14.69 -1.81
C ALA A 217 11.44 13.35 -1.38
N ILE A 218 11.18 12.98 -0.11
CA ILE A 218 11.50 11.66 0.44
C ILE A 218 10.18 11.02 0.91
N ILE A 219 9.87 9.85 0.36
CA ILE A 219 8.74 9.00 0.75
C ILE A 219 9.29 7.88 1.62
N VAL A 220 8.69 7.66 2.79
CA VAL A 220 9.04 6.55 3.67
C VAL A 220 7.83 5.62 3.79
N THR A 221 7.98 4.35 3.43
CA THR A 221 6.93 3.33 3.61
C THR A 221 7.31 2.37 4.71
N ASN A 222 6.37 2.03 5.61
CA ASN A 222 6.61 1.09 6.69
C ASN A 222 5.66 -0.11 6.63
N GLY A 223 6.24 -1.32 6.55
CA GLY A 223 5.56 -2.61 6.68
C GLY A 223 5.52 -3.14 8.13
N GLY A 224 5.51 -2.27 9.14
CA GLY A 224 5.51 -2.65 10.55
C GLY A 224 6.84 -3.19 11.08
N ASN A 225 7.98 -2.76 10.52
CA ASN A 225 9.32 -3.19 10.92
C ASN A 225 10.13 -2.07 11.61
N GLU A 226 11.30 -2.43 12.13
CA GLU A 226 12.23 -1.61 12.93
C GLU A 226 12.71 -0.31 12.26
N TYR A 227 12.49 -0.17 10.95
CA TYR A 227 12.80 1.03 10.16
C TYR A 227 11.79 2.18 10.36
N CYS A 228 10.84 2.04 11.29
CA CYS A 228 9.85 3.05 11.65
C CYS A 228 10.38 4.20 12.53
N GLU A 229 11.67 4.23 12.82
CA GLU A 229 12.29 5.39 13.45
C GLU A 229 12.80 6.32 12.35
N VAL A 230 11.92 7.16 11.81
CA VAL A 230 12.32 8.28 10.94
C VAL A 230 13.45 9.08 11.60
N ASP A 231 13.47 9.17 12.92
CA ASP A 231 14.53 9.76 13.74
C ASP A 231 15.89 9.04 13.57
N LEU A 232 15.93 7.72 13.39
CA LEU A 232 17.17 7.00 13.06
C LEU A 232 17.69 7.42 11.68
N TYR A 233 16.81 7.59 10.69
CA TYR A 233 17.22 8.11 9.37
C TYR A 233 17.67 9.57 9.46
N GLN A 234 16.97 10.39 10.24
CA GLN A 234 17.36 11.78 10.48
C GLN A 234 18.72 11.89 11.17
N THR A 235 19.04 10.96 12.07
CA THR A 235 20.31 10.90 12.78
C THR A 235 21.42 10.32 11.92
N LYS A 236 21.17 9.17 11.27
CA LYS A 236 22.12 8.44 10.41
C LYS A 236 22.54 9.26 9.20
N PHE A 237 21.60 9.99 8.58
CA PHE A 237 21.86 10.78 7.36
C PHE A 237 21.87 12.29 7.60
N GLY A 238 21.78 12.75 8.86
CA GLY A 238 21.79 14.18 9.18
C GLY A 238 20.60 14.98 8.61
N ILE A 239 19.51 14.31 8.21
CA ILE A 239 18.32 14.93 7.57
C ILE A 239 17.73 16.03 8.47
N GLY A 240 17.80 15.87 9.79
CA GLY A 240 17.30 16.86 10.76
C GLY A 240 18.09 18.18 10.81
N ARG A 241 19.37 18.20 10.40
CA ARG A 241 20.17 19.43 10.29
C ARG A 241 20.04 20.09 8.92
N GLN A 242 19.87 19.31 7.85
CA GLN A 242 19.74 19.83 6.48
C GLN A 242 18.33 20.32 6.13
N THR A 243 17.28 19.75 6.72
CA THR A 243 15.88 20.20 6.52
C THR A 243 15.59 21.60 7.08
N ARG A 244 16.45 22.14 7.96
CA ARG A 244 16.37 23.54 8.41
C ARG A 244 16.88 24.54 7.37
N SER A 245 17.71 24.12 6.40
CA SER A 245 18.23 25.01 5.34
C SER A 245 17.84 24.59 3.91
N LEU A 246 17.29 23.39 3.70
CA LEU A 246 16.95 22.86 2.38
C LEU A 246 15.48 22.44 2.29
N ARG A 247 14.86 22.78 1.16
CA ARG A 247 13.43 22.64 0.79
C ARG A 247 12.88 21.20 0.76
N THR A 248 13.62 20.21 1.25
CA THR A 248 13.25 18.79 1.14
C THR A 248 12.22 18.42 2.21
N LYS A 249 11.13 17.79 1.77
CA LYS A 249 10.05 17.32 2.65
C LYS A 249 10.03 15.81 2.78
N VAL A 250 9.76 15.36 4.01
CA VAL A 250 9.61 13.95 4.34
C VAL A 250 8.12 13.64 4.50
N LEU A 251 7.64 12.65 3.75
CA LEU A 251 6.32 12.05 3.93
C LEU A 251 6.47 10.68 4.56
N GLU A 252 5.76 10.47 5.66
CA GLU A 252 5.70 9.16 6.32
C GLU A 252 4.38 8.48 5.98
N TYR A 253 4.46 7.26 5.44
CA TYR A 253 3.32 6.39 5.17
C TYR A 253 3.39 5.18 6.12
N ARG A 254 2.54 5.20 7.18
CA ARG A 254 2.40 4.10 8.13
C ARG A 254 1.15 3.29 7.87
N THR A 255 1.29 2.01 7.58
CA THR A 255 0.17 1.05 7.60
C THR A 255 0.28 0.13 8.80
N ARG A 256 -0.42 0.50 9.89
CA ARG A 256 -0.91 -0.49 10.88
C ARG A 256 -2.33 -0.21 11.39
N SER A 257 -2.84 1.02 11.27
CA SER A 257 -4.25 1.38 11.49
C SER A 257 -4.54 2.85 11.16
N GLY A 258 -3.81 3.41 10.17
CA GLY A 258 -4.02 4.74 9.61
C GLY A 258 -3.50 5.89 10.48
N TRP A 259 -2.44 6.58 10.02
CA TRP A 259 -2.24 8.03 10.21
C TRP A 259 -1.32 8.54 9.08
N LEU A 260 -1.77 9.59 8.38
CA LEU A 260 -0.93 10.46 7.56
C LEU A 260 -0.45 11.58 8.50
N SER A 261 0.84 11.66 8.83
CA SER A 261 1.38 12.74 9.66
C SER A 261 2.47 13.53 8.94
N TYR A 262 2.31 14.85 8.97
CA TYR A 262 3.24 15.87 8.51
C TYR A 262 4.05 16.37 9.72
N HIS A 263 5.38 16.20 9.71
CA HIS A 263 6.24 16.75 10.76
C HIS A 263 6.75 18.15 10.41
N GLY A 264 6.06 19.17 10.95
CA GLY A 264 6.66 20.45 11.35
C GLY A 264 7.28 20.36 12.76
N PRO A 265 8.01 21.37 13.24
CA PRO A 265 8.97 21.19 14.32
C PRO A 265 8.33 21.08 15.72
N THR A 266 8.86 20.12 16.49
CA THR A 266 8.99 20.01 17.96
C THR A 266 8.00 19.21 18.82
N LYS A 267 8.65 18.54 19.79
CA LYS A 267 8.24 17.89 21.06
C LYS A 267 7.71 16.46 21.00
N CYS A 268 8.70 15.57 21.05
CA CYS A 268 8.65 14.19 21.54
C CYS A 268 7.78 14.07 22.80
N GLY A 269 6.58 13.52 22.65
CA GLY A 269 5.73 13.07 23.74
C GLY A 269 5.96 11.57 23.95
N ARG A 270 6.74 11.22 24.97
CA ARG A 270 6.82 9.85 25.50
C ARG A 270 5.41 9.41 25.90
N THR A 271 4.83 8.45 25.20
CA THR A 271 3.69 7.69 25.72
C THR A 271 4.24 6.51 26.51
N LEU A 272 4.32 6.71 27.82
CA LEU A 272 4.47 5.66 28.81
C LEU A 272 3.31 4.66 28.63
N ARG A 273 3.63 3.36 28.52
CA ARG A 273 2.61 2.30 28.66
C ARG A 273 2.01 2.39 30.07
N PRO A 274 0.68 2.40 30.24
CA PRO A 274 0.08 2.16 31.55
C PRO A 274 0.44 0.73 31.96
N ARG A 275 1.08 0.61 33.13
CA ARG A 275 1.23 -0.67 33.82
C ARG A 275 -0.15 -1.17 34.24
N ASP A 276 -0.34 -2.46 34.12
CA ASP A 276 -1.36 -3.21 34.83
C ASP A 276 -1.42 -2.76 36.29
N ARG A 277 -2.58 -2.28 36.70
CA ARG A 277 -2.97 -2.17 38.10
C ARG A 277 -4.39 -2.71 38.23
N GLU A 278 -4.48 -3.86 38.89
CA GLU A 278 -5.51 -4.23 39.87
C GLU A 278 -6.03 -2.95 40.58
N CYS A 279 -7.30 -2.70 40.87
CA CYS A 279 -8.42 -3.46 41.48
C CYS A 279 -9.64 -2.49 41.49
N PRO A 280 -10.87 -2.83 41.94
CA PRO A 280 -11.30 -3.94 42.80
C PRO A 280 -12.14 -5.01 42.12
#